data_AF-A0A9X7E154-F1
#
_entry.id   AF-A0A9X7E154-F1
#
_cell.length_a   1.000
_cell.length_b   1.000
_cell.length_c   1.000
_cell.angle_alpha   90.00
_cell.angle_beta   90.00
_cell.angle_gamma   90.00
#
_symmetry.space_group_name_H-M   'P 1'
#
loop_
_entity.id
_entity.type
_entity.pdbx_description
1 polymer ?
#
loop_
_entity_poly.entity_id
_entity_poly.type
_entity_poly.pdbx_seq_one_letter_code
_entity_poly.pdbx_strand_id
1 'polypeptide(L)'
;MKLNDVTVSLKLPIGSVKGTWSPNKPERDASWEMYVELITRVATNELKDGEGILREALSSFYSLFDITRQILKKYGPDVAKPQKDDISFGYLAVSILNSALRPLLTKWHPLLLEYENKRSESLSVIEHEKAWENHETLRKEIEFVRQILLQYADILGQVAGVPSLIIKP
;
A
#
# COMPACT_ATOMS: atom_id res chain seq x y z
N MET A 1 25.61 13.27 9.51
CA MET A 1 25.18 11.87 9.67
C MET A 1 25.38 11.19 8.32
N LYS A 2 26.16 10.09 8.24
CA LYS A 2 26.28 9.34 6.99
C LYS A 2 24.92 8.70 6.68
N LEU A 3 24.46 8.85 5.44
CA LEU A 3 23.28 8.16 4.93
C LEU A 3 23.65 6.69 4.80
N ASN A 4 22.87 5.82 5.44
CA ASN A 4 23.07 4.38 5.32
C ASN A 4 22.24 3.90 4.12
N ASP A 5 22.87 3.07 3.31
CA ASP A 5 22.22 2.42 2.18
C ASP A 5 21.21 1.39 2.69
N VAL A 6 20.00 1.39 2.12
CA VAL A 6 18.92 0.46 2.45
C VAL A 6 18.73 -0.53 1.31
N THR A 7 18.73 -1.83 1.60
CA THR A 7 18.43 -2.86 0.59
C THR A 7 16.93 -2.95 0.38
N VAL A 8 16.49 -2.87 -0.88
CA VAL A 8 15.10 -3.03 -1.28
C VAL A 8 14.94 -4.32 -2.06
N SER A 9 13.97 -5.14 -1.66
CA SER A 9 13.56 -6.33 -2.40
C SER A 9 12.07 -6.58 -2.21
N LEU A 10 11.26 -6.19 -3.19
CA LEU A 10 9.81 -6.38 -3.19
C LEU A 10 9.38 -7.24 -4.37
N LYS A 11 8.58 -8.27 -4.07
CA LYS A 11 7.86 -9.06 -5.08
C LYS A 11 6.47 -8.45 -5.25
N LEU A 12 6.13 -8.03 -6.46
CA LEU A 12 4.85 -7.39 -6.78
C LEU A 12 3.99 -8.35 -7.62
N PRO A 13 2.66 -8.17 -7.70
CA PRO A 13 1.84 -8.93 -8.63
C PRO A 13 2.36 -8.86 -10.07
N ILE A 14 2.86 -7.68 -10.46
CA ILE A 14 3.45 -7.43 -11.77
C ILE A 14 4.91 -7.02 -11.58
N GLY A 15 5.82 -7.99 -11.70
CA GLY A 15 7.26 -7.80 -11.64
C GLY A 15 7.85 -7.78 -10.22
N SER A 16 9.04 -7.21 -10.08
CA SER A 16 9.72 -7.07 -8.79
C SER A 16 10.61 -5.84 -8.80
N VAL A 17 10.81 -5.24 -7.63
CA VAL A 17 11.78 -4.16 -7.42
C VAL A 17 12.91 -4.69 -6.54
N LYS A 18 14.14 -4.62 -7.02
CA LYS A 18 15.35 -5.02 -6.28
C LYS A 18 16.45 -4.01 -6.51
N GLY A 19 17.18 -3.64 -5.46
CA GLY A 19 18.30 -2.73 -5.57
C GLY A 19 18.71 -2.17 -4.22
N THR A 20 19.66 -1.23 -4.26
CA THR A 20 20.08 -0.45 -3.11
C THR A 20 19.43 0.93 -3.19
N TRP A 21 19.11 1.51 -2.05
CA TRP A 21 18.60 2.87 -1.95
C TRP A 21 19.53 3.68 -1.05
N SER A 22 20.18 4.68 -1.65
CA SER A 22 21.02 5.66 -0.96
C SER A 22 20.24 6.99 -0.81
N PRO A 23 19.34 7.13 0.18
CA PRO A 23 18.33 8.19 0.18
C PRO A 23 18.92 9.58 0.47
N ASN A 24 18.53 10.60 -0.30
CA ASN A 24 18.84 11.99 0.04
C ASN A 24 17.86 12.54 1.12
N LYS A 25 18.06 13.79 1.57
CA LYS A 25 17.18 14.39 2.60
C LYS A 25 15.70 14.46 2.16
N PRO A 26 15.33 15.00 0.98
CA PRO A 26 13.95 14.96 0.50
C PRO A 26 13.32 13.57 0.52
N GLU A 27 14.06 12.54 0.09
CA GLU A 27 13.58 11.16 0.09
C GLU A 27 13.34 10.61 1.49
N ARG A 28 14.20 10.94 2.46
CA ARG A 28 13.99 10.57 3.88
C ARG A 28 12.74 11.23 4.46
N ASP A 29 12.55 12.51 4.19
CA ASP A 29 11.39 13.25 4.69
C ASP A 29 10.10 12.71 4.05
N ALA A 30 10.10 12.47 2.74
CA ALA A 30 8.98 11.84 2.04
C ALA A 30 8.69 10.42 2.53
N SER A 31 9.75 9.67 2.85
CA SER A 31 9.61 8.31 3.38
C SER A 31 8.97 8.30 4.75
N TRP A 32 9.31 9.27 5.63
CA TRP A 32 8.65 9.43 6.91
C TRP A 32 7.16 9.74 6.76
N GLU A 33 6.78 10.66 5.87
CA GLU A 33 5.36 10.99 5.65
C GLU A 33 4.57 9.79 5.12
N MET A 34 5.10 9.09 4.11
CA MET A 34 4.45 7.89 3.58
C MET A 34 4.40 6.75 4.61
N TYR A 35 5.44 6.63 5.44
CA TYR A 35 5.50 5.64 6.51
C TYR A 35 4.37 5.83 7.52
N VAL A 36 4.17 7.06 8.01
CA VAL A 36 3.10 7.41 8.95
C VAL A 36 1.73 7.07 8.36
N GLU A 37 1.51 7.40 7.09
CA GLU A 37 0.27 7.06 6.38
C GLU A 37 0.07 5.53 6.33
N LEU A 38 1.09 4.74 6.02
CA LEU A 38 0.92 3.29 5.96
C LEU A 38 0.60 2.67 7.33
N ILE A 39 1.32 3.06 8.39
CA ILE A 39 1.19 2.38 9.69
C ILE A 39 -0.02 2.79 10.52
N THR A 40 -0.67 3.91 10.19
CA THR A 40 -1.83 4.42 10.96
C THR A 40 -3.17 4.10 10.31
N ARG A 41 -3.17 3.49 9.12
CA ARG A 41 -4.37 3.26 8.32
C ARG A 41 -4.89 1.85 8.49
N VAL A 42 -6.22 1.71 8.39
CA VAL A 42 -6.92 0.41 8.39
C VAL A 42 -6.37 -0.56 7.32
N ALA A 43 -5.80 -0.03 6.22
CA ALA A 43 -5.19 -0.81 5.15
C ALA A 43 -4.04 -1.73 5.61
N THR A 44 -3.41 -1.47 6.76
CA THR A 44 -2.34 -2.34 7.29
C THR A 44 -2.82 -3.27 8.40
N ASN A 45 -4.06 -3.11 8.87
CA ASN A 45 -4.69 -4.06 9.78
C ASN A 45 -5.16 -5.29 9.00
N GLU A 46 -4.91 -6.46 9.57
CA GLU A 46 -5.42 -7.72 9.04
C GLU A 46 -6.95 -7.71 9.10
N LEU A 47 -7.59 -8.10 8.00
CA LEU A 47 -9.00 -8.46 8.02
C LEU A 47 -9.07 -9.89 8.57
N LYS A 48 -9.22 -10.04 9.90
CA LYS A 48 -9.43 -11.36 10.53
C LYS A 48 -10.76 -11.96 10.10
N ASP A 49 -10.88 -13.28 10.21
CA ASP A 49 -12.10 -14.00 9.84
C ASP A 49 -13.34 -13.40 10.52
N GLY A 50 -14.30 -12.97 9.70
CA GLY A 50 -15.53 -12.35 10.16
C GLY A 50 -15.44 -10.87 10.52
N GLU A 51 -14.25 -10.24 10.45
CA GLU A 51 -14.02 -8.82 10.69
C GLU A 51 -13.84 -8.02 9.38
N GLY A 52 -14.22 -6.74 9.47
CA GLY A 52 -14.10 -5.73 8.41
C GLY A 52 -15.04 -5.91 7.22
N ILE A 53 -14.96 -4.96 6.29
CA ILE A 53 -15.77 -4.91 5.06
C ILE A 53 -14.80 -4.71 3.88
N LEU A 54 -14.97 -5.46 2.79
CA LEU A 54 -14.07 -5.43 1.63
C LEU A 54 -14.03 -4.03 1.00
N ARG A 55 -15.18 -3.34 0.96
CA ARG A 55 -15.30 -1.97 0.49
C ARG A 55 -14.37 -0.99 1.22
N GLU A 56 -14.30 -1.09 2.55
CA GLU A 56 -13.48 -0.20 3.36
C GLU A 56 -11.99 -0.45 3.12
N ALA A 57 -11.58 -1.72 2.99
CA ALA A 57 -10.21 -2.07 2.67
C ALA A 57 -9.78 -1.54 1.29
N LEU A 58 -10.62 -1.74 0.26
CA LEU A 58 -10.32 -1.23 -1.09
C LEU A 58 -10.30 0.31 -1.14
N SER A 59 -11.24 0.99 -0.45
CA SER A 59 -11.25 2.45 -0.35
C SER A 59 -9.99 2.98 0.35
N SER A 60 -9.56 2.29 1.41
CA SER A 60 -8.33 2.59 2.11
C SER A 60 -7.11 2.44 1.20
N PHE A 61 -6.99 1.37 0.40
CA PHE A 61 -5.92 1.26 -0.59
C PHE A 61 -6.00 2.33 -1.68
N TYR A 62 -7.19 2.66 -2.18
CA TYR A 62 -7.39 3.65 -3.22
C TYR A 62 -6.87 5.05 -2.81
N SER A 63 -7.12 5.47 -1.56
CA SER A 63 -6.62 6.78 -1.09
C SER A 63 -5.09 6.93 -1.10
N LEU A 64 -4.32 5.83 -1.11
CA LEU A 64 -2.85 5.89 -1.21
C LEU A 64 -2.40 6.53 -2.53
N PHE A 65 -3.22 6.50 -3.59
CA PHE A 65 -2.91 7.21 -4.84
C PHE A 65 -2.84 8.71 -4.65
N ASP A 66 -3.78 9.28 -3.90
CA ASP A 66 -3.81 10.72 -3.68
C ASP A 66 -2.74 11.14 -2.69
N ILE A 67 -2.58 10.41 -1.58
CA ILE A 67 -1.50 10.61 -0.61
C ILE A 67 -0.13 10.59 -1.29
N THR A 68 0.16 9.55 -2.08
CA THR A 68 1.44 9.43 -2.79
C THR A 68 1.63 10.59 -3.77
N ARG A 69 0.58 10.99 -4.49
CA ARG A 69 0.64 12.13 -5.43
C ARG A 69 0.95 13.43 -4.70
N GLN A 70 0.34 13.66 -3.53
CA GLN A 70 0.60 14.85 -2.73
C GLN A 70 2.05 14.88 -2.24
N ILE A 71 2.57 13.77 -1.72
CA ILE A 71 3.96 13.64 -1.28
C ILE A 71 4.92 13.91 -2.44
N LEU A 72 4.74 13.26 -3.60
CA LEU A 72 5.59 13.48 -4.78
C LEU A 72 5.60 14.94 -5.24
N LYS A 73 4.44 15.61 -5.23
CA LYS A 73 4.34 17.03 -5.59
C LYS A 73 5.01 17.94 -4.56
N LYS A 74 4.84 17.65 -3.27
CA LYS A 74 5.36 18.44 -2.15
C LYS A 74 6.89 18.46 -2.14
N TYR A 75 7.52 17.30 -2.32
CA TYR A 75 8.98 17.18 -2.29
C TYR A 75 9.64 17.39 -3.66
N GLY A 76 8.84 17.48 -4.73
CA GLY A 76 9.31 17.82 -6.06
C GLY A 76 10.15 16.72 -6.73
N PRO A 77 10.86 17.03 -7.82
CA PRO A 77 11.55 16.01 -8.63
C PRO A 77 12.72 15.33 -7.91
N ASP A 78 13.23 15.90 -6.81
CA ASP A 78 14.41 15.38 -6.11
C ASP A 78 14.13 14.09 -5.33
N VAL A 79 12.85 13.73 -5.10
CA VAL A 79 12.47 12.40 -4.60
C VAL A 79 12.42 11.33 -5.68
N ALA A 80 12.53 11.71 -6.96
CA ALA A 80 12.52 10.78 -8.09
C ALA A 80 13.89 10.60 -8.74
N LYS A 81 14.88 11.45 -8.41
CA LYS A 81 16.26 11.37 -8.94
C LYS A 81 17.12 10.49 -8.03
N PRO A 82 17.52 9.29 -8.47
CA PRO A 82 18.38 8.44 -7.66
C PRO A 82 19.80 9.06 -7.56
N GLN A 83 20.48 8.86 -6.44
CA GLN A 83 21.82 9.45 -6.18
C GLN A 83 22.96 8.66 -6.85
N LYS A 84 22.77 7.36 -7.02
CA LYS A 84 23.57 6.44 -7.85
C LYS A 84 22.56 5.73 -8.78
N ASP A 85 22.96 4.88 -9.72
CA ASP A 85 22.03 4.10 -10.58
C ASP A 85 21.19 3.07 -9.76
N ASP A 86 20.43 3.57 -8.79
CA ASP A 86 19.84 2.93 -7.63
C ASP A 86 18.35 3.31 -7.53
N ILE A 87 17.67 2.82 -6.50
CA ILE A 87 16.25 3.11 -6.24
C ILE A 87 16.08 4.54 -5.72
N SER A 88 14.98 5.18 -6.11
CA SER A 88 14.50 6.43 -5.52
C SER A 88 13.12 6.25 -4.87
N PHE A 89 12.74 7.15 -3.95
CA PHE A 89 11.40 7.17 -3.34
C PHE A 89 10.32 7.15 -4.43
N GLY A 90 10.44 8.04 -5.42
CA GLY A 90 9.45 8.24 -6.46
C GLY A 90 9.29 7.02 -7.34
N TYR A 91 10.39 6.36 -7.72
CA TYR A 91 10.34 5.10 -8.46
C TYR A 91 9.59 4.04 -7.64
N LEU A 92 9.98 3.82 -6.39
CA LEU A 92 9.39 2.79 -5.54
C LEU A 92 7.89 3.04 -5.28
N ALA A 93 7.52 4.28 -4.96
CA ALA A 93 6.13 4.66 -4.70
C ALA A 93 5.24 4.43 -5.93
N VAL A 94 5.69 4.85 -7.12
CA VAL A 94 4.94 4.64 -8.38
C VAL A 94 4.85 3.15 -8.72
N SER A 95 5.90 2.36 -8.47
CA SER A 95 5.86 0.90 -8.63
C SER A 95 4.83 0.25 -7.73
N ILE A 96 4.71 0.65 -6.46
CA ILE A 96 3.66 0.14 -5.55
C ILE A 96 2.27 0.48 -6.08
N LEU A 97 2.02 1.74 -6.46
CA LEU A 97 0.72 2.15 -6.98
C LEU A 97 0.32 1.35 -8.22
N ASN A 98 1.25 1.15 -9.17
CA ASN A 98 0.91 0.59 -10.48
C ASN A 98 0.97 -0.93 -10.55
N SER A 99 1.89 -1.55 -9.82
CA SER A 99 2.10 -3.01 -9.89
C SER A 99 1.44 -3.77 -8.75
N ALA A 100 1.12 -3.11 -7.62
CA ALA A 100 0.43 -3.74 -6.49
C ALA A 100 -1.03 -3.27 -6.37
N LEU A 101 -1.26 -1.96 -6.23
CA LEU A 101 -2.60 -1.44 -5.92
C LEU A 101 -3.53 -1.40 -7.15
N ARG A 102 -3.04 -0.86 -8.27
CA ARG A 102 -3.86 -0.67 -9.48
C ARG A 102 -4.49 -1.97 -10.00
N PRO A 103 -3.78 -3.11 -10.11
CA PRO A 103 -4.38 -4.34 -10.61
C PRO A 103 -5.51 -4.85 -9.72
N LEU A 104 -5.31 -4.81 -8.40
CA LEU A 104 -6.34 -5.17 -7.41
C LEU A 104 -7.57 -4.26 -7.57
N LEU A 105 -7.38 -2.95 -7.50
CA LEU A 105 -8.48 -1.98 -7.47
C LEU A 105 -9.27 -1.95 -8.78
N THR A 106 -8.58 -2.01 -9.93
CA THR A 106 -9.23 -2.05 -11.25
C THR A 106 -10.12 -3.28 -11.42
N LYS A 107 -9.67 -4.44 -10.92
CA LYS A 107 -10.46 -5.68 -10.96
C LYS A 107 -11.65 -5.61 -10.01
N TRP A 108 -11.43 -5.24 -8.76
CA TRP A 108 -12.38 -5.53 -7.69
C TRP A 108 -13.38 -4.42 -7.41
N HIS A 109 -13.05 -3.14 -7.62
CA HIS A 109 -14.02 -2.06 -7.42
C HIS A 109 -15.33 -2.24 -8.21
N PRO A 110 -15.31 -2.50 -9.53
CA PRO A 110 -16.54 -2.66 -10.30
C PRO A 110 -17.31 -3.93 -9.91
N LEU A 111 -16.60 -5.05 -9.72
CA LEU A 111 -17.22 -6.33 -9.33
C LEU A 111 -17.92 -6.25 -7.98
N LEU A 112 -17.26 -5.63 -6.99
CA LEU A 112 -17.83 -5.43 -5.67
C LEU A 112 -19.02 -4.46 -5.72
N LEU A 113 -18.93 -3.38 -6.50
CA LEU A 113 -20.03 -2.42 -6.65
C LEU A 113 -21.27 -3.05 -7.28
N GLU A 114 -21.08 -3.87 -8.31
CA GLU A 114 -22.19 -4.59 -8.94
C GLU A 114 -22.87 -5.54 -7.95
N TYR A 115 -22.09 -6.22 -7.11
CA TYR A 115 -22.62 -7.10 -6.09
C TYR A 115 -23.36 -6.34 -4.99
N GLU A 116 -22.79 -5.27 -4.46
CA GLU A 116 -23.40 -4.41 -3.44
C GLU A 116 -24.76 -3.85 -3.89
N ASN A 117 -24.90 -3.48 -5.17
CA ASN A 117 -26.14 -2.97 -5.74
C ASN A 117 -27.27 -4.02 -5.83
N LYS A 118 -26.96 -5.31 -5.67
CA LYS A 118 -27.94 -6.41 -5.64
C LYS A 118 -28.46 -6.70 -4.23
N ARG A 119 -28.02 -5.94 -3.22
CA ARG A 119 -28.41 -6.17 -1.82
C ARG A 119 -29.90 -5.90 -1.60
N SER A 120 -30.61 -6.89 -1.04
CA SER A 120 -31.96 -6.71 -0.51
C SER A 120 -31.95 -5.82 0.73
N GLU A 121 -32.96 -4.97 0.90
CA GLU A 121 -33.12 -4.15 2.11
C GLU A 121 -33.20 -4.98 3.40
N SER A 122 -33.65 -6.23 3.31
CA SER A 122 -33.77 -7.16 4.44
C SER A 122 -32.44 -7.75 4.92
N LEU A 123 -31.35 -7.63 4.16
CA LEU A 123 -30.04 -8.17 4.51
C LEU A 123 -29.11 -7.07 5.00
N SER A 124 -28.34 -7.34 6.05
CA SER A 124 -27.25 -6.45 6.44
C SER A 124 -26.15 -6.43 5.36
N VAL A 125 -25.34 -5.37 5.36
CA VAL A 125 -24.19 -5.25 4.45
C VAL A 125 -23.22 -6.43 4.62
N ILE A 126 -22.98 -6.84 5.87
CA ILE A 126 -22.04 -7.91 6.20
C ILE A 126 -22.56 -9.27 5.71
N GLU A 127 -23.83 -9.58 5.96
CA GLU A 127 -24.43 -10.85 5.50
C GLU A 127 -24.44 -10.94 3.97
N HIS A 128 -24.78 -9.84 3.31
CA HIS A 128 -24.74 -9.76 1.86
C HIS A 128 -23.31 -9.95 1.37
N GLU A 129 -22.34 -9.18 1.83
CA GLU A 129 -20.93 -9.30 1.39
C GLU A 129 -20.36 -10.71 1.59
N LYS A 130 -20.66 -11.37 2.72
CA LYS A 130 -20.22 -12.74 3.02
C LYS A 130 -20.82 -13.79 2.08
N ALA A 131 -22.01 -13.54 1.53
CA ALA A 131 -22.67 -14.44 0.58
C ALA A 131 -22.08 -14.34 -0.84
N TRP A 132 -21.14 -13.42 -1.08
CA TRP A 132 -20.54 -13.25 -2.40
C TRP A 132 -19.58 -14.38 -2.74
N GLU A 133 -19.73 -14.99 -3.92
CA GLU A 133 -18.84 -16.05 -4.41
C GLU A 133 -17.35 -15.64 -4.46
N ASN A 134 -17.06 -14.35 -4.64
CA ASN A 134 -15.70 -13.83 -4.70
C ASN A 134 -15.18 -13.30 -3.35
N HIS A 135 -15.96 -13.40 -2.27
CA HIS A 135 -15.58 -12.88 -0.94
C HIS A 135 -14.20 -13.38 -0.50
N GLU A 136 -14.01 -14.70 -0.45
CA GLU A 136 -12.76 -15.33 -0.01
C GLU A 136 -11.59 -15.03 -0.96
N THR A 137 -11.86 -14.97 -2.26
CA THR A 137 -10.83 -14.63 -3.25
C THR A 137 -10.33 -13.21 -3.06
N LEU A 138 -11.25 -12.25 -2.88
CA LEU A 138 -10.89 -10.85 -2.66
C LEU A 138 -10.14 -10.68 -1.32
N ARG A 139 -10.57 -11.37 -0.24
CA ARG A 139 -9.84 -11.33 1.03
C ARG A 139 -8.38 -11.76 0.89
N LYS A 140 -8.13 -12.85 0.17
CA LYS A 140 -6.77 -13.35 -0.09
C LYS A 140 -5.93 -12.35 -0.91
N GLU A 141 -6.53 -11.71 -1.92
CA GLU A 141 -5.83 -10.71 -2.73
C GLU A 141 -5.55 -9.41 -1.94
N ILE A 142 -6.48 -8.99 -1.07
CA ILE A 142 -6.26 -7.87 -0.14
C ILE A 142 -5.12 -8.18 0.81
N GLU A 143 -5.11 -9.38 1.40
CA GLU A 143 -4.04 -9.79 2.32
C GLU A 143 -2.68 -9.83 1.63
N PHE A 144 -2.62 -10.34 0.39
CA PHE A 144 -1.40 -10.33 -0.40
C PHE A 144 -0.86 -8.91 -0.61
N VAL A 145 -1.73 -7.96 -0.98
CA VAL A 145 -1.35 -6.54 -1.13
C VAL A 145 -0.96 -5.91 0.20
N ARG A 146 -1.66 -6.24 1.29
CA ARG A 146 -1.31 -5.78 2.63
C ARG A 146 0.12 -6.17 3.02
N GLN A 147 0.52 -7.41 2.77
CA GLN A 147 1.89 -7.88 3.05
C GLN A 147 2.94 -7.11 2.25
N ILE A 148 2.64 -6.69 1.02
CA ILE A 148 3.51 -5.82 0.22
C ILE A 148 3.61 -4.43 0.85
N LEU A 149 2.48 -3.86 1.29
CA LEU A 149 2.47 -2.55 1.94
C LEU A 149 3.20 -2.54 3.28
N LEU A 150 3.14 -3.63 4.06
CA LEU A 150 3.90 -3.78 5.29
C LEU A 150 5.41 -3.83 5.04
N GLN A 151 5.85 -4.58 4.02
CA GLN A 151 7.27 -4.60 3.63
C GLN A 151 7.71 -3.22 3.11
N TYR A 152 6.86 -2.54 2.35
CA TYR A 152 7.13 -1.19 1.90
C TYR A 152 7.26 -0.21 3.08
N ALA A 153 6.36 -0.28 4.06
CA ALA A 153 6.45 0.53 5.28
C ALA A 153 7.74 0.26 6.07
N ASP A 154 8.16 -1.00 6.20
CA ASP A 154 9.42 -1.34 6.87
C ASP A 154 10.63 -0.70 6.18
N ILE A 155 10.70 -0.78 4.84
CA ILE A 155 11.74 -0.12 4.03
C ILE A 155 11.73 1.40 4.27
N LEU A 156 10.55 2.02 4.26
CA LEU A 156 10.42 3.47 4.48
C LEU A 156 10.85 3.89 5.89
N GLY A 157 10.55 3.08 6.91
CA GLY A 157 11.01 3.30 8.29
C GLY A 157 12.54 3.25 8.39
N GLN A 158 13.17 2.27 7.73
CA GLN A 158 14.64 2.18 7.65
C GLN A 158 15.24 3.41 6.98
N VAL A 159 14.67 3.88 5.86
CA VAL A 159 15.11 5.10 5.15
C VAL A 159 14.92 6.35 6.02
N ALA A 160 13.79 6.47 6.70
CA ALA A 160 13.53 7.56 7.63
C ALA A 160 14.50 7.53 8.84
N GLY A 161 15.07 6.37 9.16
CA GLY A 161 15.99 6.18 10.28
C GLY A 161 15.26 6.08 11.61
N VAL A 162 14.05 5.53 11.61
CA VAL A 162 13.23 5.33 12.81
C VAL A 162 13.13 3.84 13.14
N PRO A 163 13.03 3.47 14.44
CA PRO A 163 12.63 2.12 14.80
C PRO A 163 11.26 1.77 14.22
N SER A 164 11.02 0.50 13.94
CA SER A 164 9.72 0.06 13.45
C SER A 164 8.63 0.33 14.50
N LEU A 165 7.64 1.12 14.10
CA LEU A 165 6.37 1.38 14.78
C LEU A 165 5.26 0.42 14.33
N ILE A 166 5.57 -0.53 13.44
CA ILE A 166 4.61 -1.54 12.99
C ILE A 166 4.40 -2.53 14.14
N ILE A 167 3.22 -2.50 14.74
CA ILE A 167 2.83 -3.46 15.77
C ILE A 167 2.34 -4.72 15.06
N LYS A 168 3.04 -5.84 15.27
CA LYS A 168 2.57 -7.14 14.79
C LYS A 168 1.49 -7.64 15.76
N PRO A 169 0.28 -7.99 15.27
CA PRO A 169 -0.77 -8.56 16.11
C PRO A 169 -0.39 -9.93 16.70
#